data_AF-A0A928XSK0-F1
#
_entry.id   AF-A0A928XSK0-F1
#
_cell.length_a   1.000
_cell.length_b   1.000
_cell.length_c   1.000
_cell.angle_alpha   90.00
_cell.angle_beta   90.00
_cell.angle_gamma   90.00
#
_symmetry.space_group_name_H-M   'P 1'
#
loop_
_entity.id
_entity.type
_entity.pdbx_description
1 polymer ?
#
loop_
_entity_poly.entity_id
_entity_poly.type
_entity_poly.pdbx_seq_one_letter_code
_entity_poly.pdbx_strand_id
1 'polypeptide(L)'
;MPKRFSVWVFLALTACGPPMRPARTSESQAPSERELEAAERVREADCGPSASLLFPGVAQLCQGRTAEGLTMTGLGAAELGTGLAVGLSRDEGFDGFSHPGAAVPLIAFQNIYAYSYADALFQEQLAARLLYVPEDTPAELLVAPFNKNVMGHTDVWAGMLVMLAAGIGLSAVVDEELGTRHLGEDANLFGRRFPPASGYPLAAGVGAGLFSHVAIGEEALFRGVLLSHMAREAGPTAGWVGSSVVFGVAHAPNALALPHDEQLPYLALGVPFITVLGSYLGLTYQWHDYSLAAPVAIHFWYDFLLSATFFALDPARSPLAASVRVPF
;
A
#
# COMPACT_ATOMS: atom_id res chain seq x y z
N MET A 1 21.90 -9.54 -33.34
CA MET A 1 22.19 -9.48 -31.89
C MET A 1 21.72 -8.14 -31.33
N PRO A 2 20.56 -8.03 -30.67
CA PRO A 2 20.18 -6.81 -29.96
C PRO A 2 20.43 -6.92 -28.44
N LYS A 3 21.27 -6.01 -27.97
CA LYS A 3 21.30 -5.27 -26.68
C LYS A 3 20.74 -5.97 -25.41
N ARG A 4 21.65 -6.57 -24.63
CA ARG A 4 21.50 -6.87 -23.19
C ARG A 4 21.78 -5.64 -22.32
N PHE A 5 21.12 -4.53 -22.60
CA PHE A 5 21.20 -3.30 -21.79
C PHE A 5 19.80 -3.04 -21.25
N SER A 6 19.50 -3.48 -20.01
CA SER A 6 18.45 -2.87 -19.16
C SER A 6 18.26 -3.53 -17.79
N VAL A 7 18.73 -4.76 -17.54
CA VAL A 7 18.48 -5.41 -16.23
C VAL A 7 19.44 -4.92 -15.12
N TRP A 8 20.67 -4.55 -15.48
CA TRP A 8 21.68 -4.16 -14.49
C TRP A 8 21.49 -2.75 -13.90
N VAL A 9 20.78 -1.85 -14.59
CA VAL A 9 20.53 -0.49 -14.09
C VAL A 9 19.47 -0.48 -12.97
N PHE A 10 18.46 -1.34 -13.06
CA PHE A 10 17.44 -1.49 -12.00
C PHE A 10 18.02 -2.12 -10.73
N LEU A 11 18.89 -3.13 -10.85
CA LEU A 11 19.56 -3.77 -9.70
C LEU A 11 20.59 -2.86 -9.00
N ALA A 12 21.17 -1.88 -9.71
CA ALA A 12 22.16 -0.97 -9.12
C ALA A 12 21.52 0.19 -8.34
N LEU A 13 20.27 0.56 -8.63
CA LEU A 13 19.57 1.66 -7.95
C LEU A 13 18.89 1.23 -6.64
N THR A 14 18.56 -0.05 -6.48
CA THR A 14 17.91 -0.59 -5.25
C THR A 14 18.89 -0.80 -4.08
N ALA A 15 20.21 -0.84 -4.35
CA ALA A 15 21.23 -1.11 -3.34
C ALA A 15 21.76 0.15 -2.61
N CYS A 16 21.41 1.36 -3.07
CA CYS A 16 22.00 2.61 -2.59
C CYS A 16 20.95 3.65 -2.14
N GLY A 17 19.69 3.27 -1.96
CA GLY A 17 18.67 4.16 -1.45
C GLY A 17 19.04 4.69 -0.05
N PRO A 18 18.73 5.96 0.28
CA PRO A 18 19.01 6.52 1.60
C PRO A 18 18.34 5.65 2.68
N PRO A 19 18.94 5.58 3.88
CA PRO A 19 18.42 4.78 4.98
C PRO A 19 17.01 5.25 5.39
N MET A 20 16.29 4.38 6.11
CA MET A 20 15.04 4.73 6.80
C MET A 20 15.21 6.07 7.51
N ARG A 21 14.30 7.02 7.28
CA ARG A 21 14.39 8.35 7.88
C ARG A 21 13.65 8.35 9.22
N PRO A 22 14.36 8.39 10.36
CA PRO A 22 13.71 8.41 11.65
C PRO A 22 12.95 9.73 11.84
N ALA A 23 11.75 9.65 12.40
CA ALA A 23 11.01 10.83 12.82
C ALA A 23 11.60 11.44 14.09
N ARG A 24 11.17 12.67 14.40
CA ARG A 24 11.34 13.24 15.73
C ARG A 24 10.60 12.41 16.78
N THR A 25 11.31 11.96 17.81
CA THR A 25 10.76 11.21 18.96
C THR A 25 10.86 11.97 20.29
N SER A 26 11.54 13.12 20.31
CA SER A 26 11.60 14.00 21.48
C SER A 26 11.65 15.48 21.10
N GLU A 27 11.14 16.33 22.00
CA GLU A 27 11.12 17.79 21.81
C GLU A 27 12.52 18.41 21.80
N SER A 28 13.50 17.75 22.42
CA SER A 28 14.88 18.25 22.53
C SER A 28 15.74 17.99 21.29
N GLN A 29 15.28 17.16 20.35
CA GLN A 29 16.02 16.92 19.11
C GLN A 29 16.19 18.21 18.30
N ALA A 30 17.33 18.38 17.63
CA ALA A 30 17.50 19.47 16.67
C ALA A 30 16.51 19.31 15.50
N PRO A 31 16.11 20.40 14.83
CA PRO A 31 15.28 20.31 13.63
C PRO A 31 15.97 19.52 12.53
N SER A 32 15.25 18.60 11.88
CA SER A 32 15.74 17.95 10.67
C SER A 32 15.69 18.89 9.46
N GLU A 33 16.44 18.58 8.41
CA GLU A 33 16.36 19.35 7.15
C GLU A 33 14.93 19.34 6.59
N ARG A 34 14.21 18.22 6.72
CA ARG A 34 12.82 18.08 6.27
C ARG A 34 11.86 18.97 7.05
N GLU A 35 12.01 19.07 8.38
CA GLU A 35 11.21 19.98 9.20
C GLU A 35 11.46 21.44 8.82
N LEU A 36 12.70 21.82 8.51
CA LEU A 36 13.06 23.17 8.09
C LEU A 36 12.46 23.50 6.72
N GLU A 37 12.60 22.61 5.74
CA GLU A 37 12.02 22.80 4.41
C GLU A 37 10.48 22.81 4.45
N ALA A 38 9.87 21.96 5.28
CA ALA A 38 8.42 21.95 5.47
C ALA A 38 7.93 23.27 6.09
N ALA A 39 8.65 23.81 7.08
CA ALA A 39 8.32 25.10 7.69
C ALA A 39 8.39 26.27 6.70
N GLU A 40 9.37 26.26 5.79
CA GLU A 40 9.47 27.24 4.71
C GLU A 40 8.28 27.11 3.74
N ARG A 41 8.00 25.90 3.27
CA ARG A 41 6.90 25.62 2.33
C ARG A 41 5.54 25.98 2.90
N VAL A 42 5.24 25.59 4.14
CA VAL A 42 3.96 25.88 4.79
C VAL A 42 3.76 27.38 5.04
N ARG A 43 4.83 28.13 5.32
CA ARG A 43 4.78 29.59 5.49
C ARG A 43 4.45 30.31 4.18
N GLU A 44 4.89 29.75 3.05
CA GLU A 44 4.75 30.35 1.71
C GLU A 44 3.53 29.82 0.94
N ALA A 45 2.91 28.74 1.41
CA ALA A 45 1.76 28.13 0.76
C ALA A 45 0.49 28.95 0.98
N ASP A 46 -0.28 29.13 -0.09
CA ASP A 46 -1.60 29.77 -0.06
C ASP A 46 -2.75 28.79 0.28
N CYS A 47 -2.43 27.51 0.52
CA CYS A 47 -3.42 26.46 0.74
C CYS A 47 -2.94 25.39 1.74
N GLY A 48 -3.90 24.74 2.41
CA GLY A 48 -3.64 23.68 3.38
C GLY A 48 -3.94 22.27 2.85
N PRO A 49 -3.87 21.22 3.70
CA PRO A 49 -4.12 19.82 3.36
C PRO A 49 -5.50 19.56 2.77
N SER A 50 -6.48 20.41 3.09
CA SER A 50 -7.83 20.33 2.51
C SER A 50 -7.83 20.49 0.99
N ALA A 51 -6.80 21.09 0.39
CA ALA A 51 -6.68 21.17 -1.05
C ALA A 51 -6.51 19.79 -1.72
N SER A 52 -5.88 18.82 -1.04
CA SER A 52 -5.82 17.43 -1.51
C SER A 52 -7.21 16.77 -1.59
N LEU A 53 -8.24 17.36 -0.95
CA LEU A 53 -9.60 16.83 -1.07
C LEU A 53 -10.18 17.00 -2.48
N LEU A 54 -9.68 17.97 -3.26
CA LEU A 54 -10.14 18.23 -4.62
C LEU A 54 -9.65 17.15 -5.59
N PHE A 55 -8.36 16.85 -5.54
CA PHE A 55 -7.72 15.85 -6.39
C PHE A 55 -6.31 15.52 -5.87
N PRO A 56 -5.78 14.30 -6.09
CA PRO A 56 -4.41 13.98 -5.67
C PRO A 56 -3.38 14.91 -6.34
N GLY A 57 -2.42 15.37 -5.56
CA GLY A 57 -1.33 16.25 -5.99
C GLY A 57 -1.63 17.75 -5.84
N VAL A 58 -2.89 18.16 -5.62
CA VAL A 58 -3.26 19.59 -5.60
C VAL A 58 -2.61 20.33 -4.43
N ALA A 59 -2.60 19.76 -3.21
CA ALA A 59 -1.92 20.41 -2.09
C ALA A 59 -0.40 20.49 -2.31
N GLN A 60 0.21 19.46 -2.89
CA GLN A 60 1.63 19.46 -3.25
C GLN A 60 1.96 20.58 -4.25
N LEU A 61 1.11 20.78 -5.26
CA LEU A 61 1.25 21.90 -6.20
C LEU A 61 1.15 23.26 -5.50
N CYS A 62 0.18 23.45 -4.60
CA CYS A 62 0.07 24.71 -3.83
C CYS A 62 1.32 24.99 -2.97
N GLN A 63 1.91 23.93 -2.40
CA GLN A 63 3.07 24.03 -1.50
C GLN A 63 4.40 24.16 -2.28
N GLY A 64 4.34 24.47 -3.58
CA GLY A 64 5.51 24.62 -4.44
C GLY A 64 6.23 23.31 -4.80
N ARG A 65 5.68 22.14 -4.43
CA ARG A 65 6.23 20.81 -4.74
C ARG A 65 5.76 20.35 -6.12
N THR A 66 6.08 21.15 -7.15
CA THR A 66 5.52 21.01 -8.50
C THR A 66 5.73 19.63 -9.11
N ALA A 67 6.93 19.05 -9.02
CA ALA A 67 7.22 17.75 -9.63
C ALA A 67 6.40 16.61 -8.99
N GLU A 68 6.30 16.59 -7.67
CA GLU A 68 5.54 15.58 -6.93
C GLU A 68 4.03 15.77 -7.14
N GLY A 69 3.55 17.01 -7.08
CA GLY A 69 2.15 17.34 -7.35
C GLY A 69 1.72 16.95 -8.76
N LEU A 70 2.51 17.29 -9.79
CA LEU A 70 2.23 16.87 -11.17
C LEU A 70 2.27 15.35 -11.34
N THR A 71 3.18 14.66 -10.64
CA THR A 71 3.25 13.19 -10.68
C THR A 71 2.00 12.57 -10.09
N MET A 72 1.56 13.01 -8.89
CA MET A 72 0.36 12.50 -8.24
C MET A 72 -0.91 12.83 -9.02
N THR A 73 -1.03 14.05 -9.55
CA THR A 73 -2.17 14.44 -10.39
C THR A 73 -2.19 13.65 -11.70
N GLY A 74 -1.04 13.48 -12.35
CA GLY A 74 -0.94 12.70 -13.58
C GLY A 74 -1.32 11.24 -13.39
N LEU A 75 -0.75 10.59 -12.36
CA LEU A 75 -1.09 9.21 -11.99
C LEU A 75 -2.56 9.11 -11.60
N GLY A 76 -3.04 9.98 -10.71
CA GLY A 76 -4.44 9.98 -10.28
C GLY A 76 -5.42 10.13 -11.45
N ALA A 77 -5.13 11.00 -12.42
CA ALA A 77 -5.95 11.17 -13.62
C ALA A 77 -5.90 9.94 -14.55
N ALA A 78 -4.74 9.32 -14.70
CA ALA A 78 -4.57 8.11 -15.50
C ALA A 78 -5.33 6.92 -14.89
N GLU A 79 -5.22 6.73 -13.57
CA GLU A 79 -5.89 5.66 -12.85
C GLU A 79 -7.42 5.87 -12.83
N LEU A 80 -7.90 7.06 -12.44
CA LEU A 80 -9.33 7.37 -12.47
C LEU A 80 -9.89 7.25 -13.90
N GLY A 81 -9.17 7.77 -14.89
CA GLY A 81 -9.57 7.71 -16.30
C GLY A 81 -9.68 6.28 -16.82
N THR A 82 -8.67 5.44 -16.54
CA THR A 82 -8.70 4.00 -16.89
C THR A 82 -9.86 3.29 -16.20
N GLY A 83 -10.02 3.50 -14.89
CA GLY A 83 -11.09 2.89 -14.11
C GLY A 83 -12.49 3.24 -14.62
N LEU A 84 -12.73 4.52 -14.93
CA LEU A 84 -13.98 4.98 -15.53
C LEU A 84 -14.16 4.44 -16.96
N ALA A 85 -13.12 4.46 -17.79
CA ALA A 85 -13.22 3.99 -19.17
C ALA A 85 -13.58 2.50 -19.24
N VAL A 86 -12.98 1.67 -18.38
CA VAL A 86 -13.30 0.23 -18.29
C VAL A 86 -14.67 0.03 -17.63
N GLY A 87 -14.96 0.69 -16.52
CA GLY A 87 -16.22 0.52 -15.78
C GLY A 87 -17.46 1.02 -16.54
N LEU A 88 -17.29 1.97 -17.46
CA LEU A 88 -18.36 2.45 -18.34
C LEU A 88 -18.46 1.65 -19.65
N SER A 89 -17.46 0.82 -19.96
CA SER A 89 -17.52 -0.07 -21.11
C SER A 89 -18.49 -1.22 -20.85
N ARG A 90 -19.19 -1.65 -21.90
CA ARG A 90 -20.02 -2.85 -21.85
C ARG A 90 -19.17 -4.02 -22.33
N ASP A 91 -18.64 -4.80 -21.39
CA ASP A 91 -17.94 -6.05 -21.69
C ASP A 91 -18.86 -7.23 -21.39
N GLU A 92 -18.83 -8.25 -22.24
CA GLU A 92 -19.65 -9.46 -22.03
C GLU A 92 -19.06 -10.28 -20.89
N GLY A 93 -19.80 -10.42 -19.78
CA GLY A 93 -19.40 -11.22 -18.62
C GLY A 93 -18.96 -10.44 -17.38
N PHE A 94 -18.94 -9.10 -17.44
CA PHE A 94 -18.71 -8.24 -16.27
C PHE A 94 -19.68 -7.05 -16.26
N ASP A 95 -20.25 -6.76 -15.10
CA ASP A 95 -21.19 -5.64 -14.92
C ASP A 95 -20.47 -4.36 -14.47
N GLY A 96 -20.03 -3.58 -15.45
CA GLY A 96 -19.50 -2.22 -15.26
C GLY A 96 -18.30 -2.17 -14.31
N PHE A 97 -18.44 -1.49 -13.16
CA PHE A 97 -17.35 -1.32 -12.20
C PHE A 97 -16.97 -2.58 -11.42
N SER A 98 -17.73 -3.69 -11.55
CA SER A 98 -17.30 -4.99 -11.04
C SER A 98 -16.21 -5.63 -11.91
N HIS A 99 -15.90 -5.06 -13.08
CA HIS A 99 -14.84 -5.55 -13.94
C HIS A 99 -13.47 -5.39 -13.25
N PRO A 100 -12.64 -6.45 -13.09
CA PRO A 100 -11.37 -6.34 -12.38
C PRO A 100 -10.42 -5.31 -12.99
N GLY A 101 -10.48 -5.09 -14.31
CA GLY A 101 -9.73 -4.03 -15.01
C GLY A 101 -10.19 -2.60 -14.69
N ALA A 102 -11.36 -2.41 -14.08
CA ALA A 102 -11.79 -1.14 -13.49
C ALA A 102 -11.39 -1.06 -12.01
N ALA A 103 -11.42 -2.17 -11.27
CA ALA A 103 -11.06 -2.21 -9.86
C ALA A 103 -9.59 -1.85 -9.60
N VAL A 104 -8.64 -2.43 -10.35
CA VAL A 104 -7.19 -2.15 -10.17
C VAL A 104 -6.88 -0.66 -10.16
N PRO A 105 -7.23 0.08 -11.24
CA PRO A 105 -6.88 1.49 -11.29
C PRO A 105 -7.68 2.31 -10.29
N LEU A 106 -8.92 1.93 -9.93
CA LEU A 106 -9.68 2.66 -8.90
C LEU A 106 -9.07 2.49 -7.49
N ILE A 107 -8.56 1.30 -7.16
CA ILE A 107 -7.82 1.08 -5.90
C ILE A 107 -6.50 1.85 -5.90
N ALA A 108 -5.79 1.87 -7.03
CA ALA A 108 -4.57 2.67 -7.17
C ALA A 108 -4.89 4.18 -6.99
N PHE A 109 -5.94 4.69 -7.63
CA PHE A 109 -6.42 6.06 -7.47
C PHE A 109 -6.75 6.39 -6.02
N GLN A 110 -7.53 5.53 -5.34
CA GLN A 110 -7.87 5.69 -3.93
C GLN A 110 -6.61 5.85 -3.06
N ASN A 111 -5.59 5.03 -3.31
CA ASN A 111 -4.37 5.05 -2.51
C ASN A 111 -3.44 6.21 -2.85
N ILE A 112 -3.38 6.64 -4.11
CA ILE A 112 -2.71 7.90 -4.50
C ILE A 112 -3.39 9.09 -3.81
N TYR A 113 -4.72 9.08 -3.72
CA TYR A 113 -5.49 10.10 -3.01
C TYR A 113 -5.20 10.09 -1.51
N ALA A 114 -5.26 8.92 -0.88
CA ALA A 114 -4.97 8.75 0.54
C ALA A 114 -3.55 9.24 0.88
N TYR A 115 -2.56 8.84 0.08
CA TYR A 115 -1.19 9.31 0.24
C TYR A 115 -1.06 10.82 0.06
N SER A 116 -1.63 11.39 -1.02
CA SER A 116 -1.55 12.84 -1.28
C SER A 116 -2.18 13.67 -0.16
N TYR A 117 -3.24 13.17 0.48
CA TYR A 117 -3.82 13.80 1.66
C TYR A 117 -2.91 13.66 2.89
N ALA A 118 -2.42 12.45 3.17
CA ALA A 118 -1.52 12.19 4.30
C ALA A 118 -0.21 12.98 4.21
N ASP A 119 0.42 13.02 3.05
CA ASP A 119 1.67 13.77 2.81
C ASP A 119 1.47 15.29 2.99
N ALA A 120 0.31 15.84 2.59
CA ALA A 120 0.00 17.25 2.85
C ALA A 120 -0.14 17.53 4.35
N LEU A 121 -0.75 16.60 5.11
CA LEU A 121 -0.79 16.68 6.58
C LEU A 121 0.62 16.56 7.19
N PHE A 122 1.49 15.69 6.65
CA PHE A 122 2.87 15.57 7.13
C PHE A 122 3.62 16.88 7.01
N GLN A 123 3.45 17.64 5.91
CA GLN A 123 4.13 18.94 5.77
C GLN A 123 3.73 19.92 6.88
N GLU A 124 2.45 20.02 7.22
CA GLU A 124 2.00 20.87 8.33
C GLU A 124 2.53 20.37 9.68
N GLN A 125 2.50 19.05 9.91
CA GLN A 125 2.96 18.47 11.18
C GLN A 125 4.48 18.56 11.35
N LEU A 126 5.26 18.41 10.27
CA LEU A 126 6.71 18.63 10.24
C LEU A 126 7.06 20.09 10.47
N ALA A 127 6.35 21.02 9.83
CA ALA A 127 6.52 22.46 10.06
C ALA A 127 6.25 22.83 11.53
N ALA A 128 5.25 22.21 12.14
CA ALA A 128 4.93 22.34 13.56
C ALA A 128 5.84 21.52 14.49
N ARG A 129 6.77 20.71 13.95
CA ARG A 129 7.69 19.85 14.69
C ARG A 129 7.00 18.89 15.66
N LEU A 130 5.86 18.34 15.25
CA LEU A 130 5.18 17.35 16.05
C LEU A 130 6.00 16.06 16.14
N LEU A 131 5.87 15.36 17.26
CA LEU A 131 6.51 14.05 17.41
C LEU A 131 5.90 13.03 16.46
N TYR A 132 6.70 12.05 16.05
CA TYR A 132 6.29 10.86 15.30
C TYR A 132 5.78 11.12 13.88
N VAL A 133 6.15 12.24 13.27
CA VAL A 133 5.74 12.57 11.89
C VAL A 133 6.73 11.94 10.90
N PRO A 134 6.28 11.11 9.95
CA PRO A 134 7.17 10.53 8.94
C PRO A 134 7.93 11.58 8.12
N GLU A 135 9.19 11.28 7.81
CA GLU A 135 10.03 12.11 6.95
C GLU A 135 10.30 11.49 5.56
N ASP A 136 9.84 10.25 5.35
CA ASP A 136 10.08 9.50 4.12
C ASP A 136 9.36 10.13 2.92
N THR A 137 10.07 10.21 1.80
CA THR A 137 9.51 10.68 0.51
C THR A 137 8.76 9.60 -0.24
N PRO A 138 7.89 9.96 -1.19
CA PRO A 138 7.23 8.97 -2.03
C PRO A 138 8.22 8.08 -2.80
N ALA A 139 9.34 8.65 -3.26
CA ALA A 139 10.39 7.91 -3.95
C ALA A 139 11.11 6.92 -3.03
N GLU A 140 11.39 7.31 -1.78
CA GLU A 140 12.00 6.42 -0.78
C GLU A 140 11.07 5.27 -0.42
N LEU A 141 9.77 5.54 -0.24
CA LEU A 141 8.77 4.52 0.05
C LEU A 141 8.57 3.55 -1.13
N LEU A 142 8.61 4.04 -2.37
CA LEU A 142 8.50 3.20 -3.56
C LEU A 142 9.66 2.19 -3.68
N VAL A 143 10.86 2.56 -3.24
CA VAL A 143 12.03 1.67 -3.29
C VAL A 143 12.24 0.87 -2.00
N ALA A 144 11.55 1.21 -0.91
CA ALA A 144 11.70 0.58 0.40
C ALA A 144 11.56 -0.96 0.36
N PRO A 145 10.60 -1.57 -0.37
CA PRO A 145 10.49 -3.03 -0.45
C PRO A 145 11.72 -3.71 -1.06
N PHE A 146 12.52 -2.99 -1.85
CA PHE A 146 13.70 -3.52 -2.53
C PHE A 146 15.01 -3.04 -1.89
N ASN A 147 14.93 -2.17 -0.88
CA ASN A 147 16.09 -1.60 -0.23
C ASN A 147 16.67 -2.60 0.77
N LYS A 148 17.95 -2.94 0.61
CA LYS A 148 18.66 -3.86 1.50
C LYS A 148 18.72 -3.36 2.95
N ASN A 149 18.77 -2.05 3.18
CA ASN A 149 18.78 -1.48 4.53
C ASN A 149 17.43 -1.60 5.22
N VAL A 150 16.34 -1.84 4.49
CA VAL A 150 15.02 -2.14 5.06
C VAL A 150 14.85 -3.65 5.20
N MET A 151 15.01 -4.38 4.09
CA MET A 151 14.85 -5.84 4.04
C MET A 151 15.91 -6.62 4.83
N GLY A 152 17.02 -5.98 5.20
CA GLY A 152 18.05 -6.57 6.04
C GLY A 152 17.66 -6.72 7.51
N HIS A 153 16.60 -6.04 7.96
CA HIS A 153 16.08 -6.15 9.31
C HIS A 153 15.28 -7.44 9.49
N THR A 154 15.59 -8.19 10.54
CA THR A 154 14.98 -9.51 10.79
C THR A 154 13.48 -9.44 11.00
N ASP A 155 13.02 -8.41 11.71
CA ASP A 155 11.61 -8.12 11.92
C ASP A 155 10.90 -7.74 10.60
N VAL A 156 11.59 -7.21 9.60
CA VAL A 156 10.97 -6.97 8.28
C VAL A 156 10.75 -8.29 7.54
N TRP A 157 11.81 -9.00 7.17
CA TRP A 157 11.67 -10.19 6.31
C TRP A 157 11.06 -11.39 7.03
N ALA A 158 11.44 -11.65 8.29
CA ALA A 158 10.92 -12.82 9.00
C ALA A 158 9.47 -12.58 9.42
N GLY A 159 9.12 -11.35 9.84
CA GLY A 159 7.75 -10.94 10.13
C GLY A 159 6.84 -11.10 8.93
N MET A 160 7.27 -10.58 7.77
CA MET A 160 6.59 -10.77 6.49
C MET A 160 6.35 -12.25 6.16
N LEU A 161 7.37 -13.12 6.30
CA LEU A 161 7.22 -14.56 6.03
C LEU A 161 6.25 -15.25 7.02
N VAL A 162 6.30 -14.88 8.29
CA VAL A 162 5.38 -15.43 9.31
C VAL A 162 3.94 -15.01 9.01
N MET A 163 3.71 -13.74 8.70
CA MET A 163 2.37 -13.23 8.37
C MET A 163 1.86 -13.83 7.06
N LEU A 164 2.71 -13.96 6.04
CA LEU A 164 2.39 -14.62 4.79
C LEU A 164 1.97 -16.08 5.02
N ALA A 165 2.76 -16.84 5.80
CA ALA A 165 2.45 -18.22 6.13
C ALA A 165 1.15 -18.34 6.93
N ALA A 166 0.90 -17.42 7.86
CA ALA A 166 -0.34 -17.36 8.63
C ALA A 166 -1.55 -17.02 7.75
N GLY A 167 -1.42 -16.08 6.80
CA GLY A 167 -2.46 -15.73 5.85
C GLY A 167 -2.82 -16.88 4.90
N ILE A 168 -1.80 -17.56 4.34
CA ILE A 168 -1.99 -18.78 3.54
C ILE A 168 -2.67 -19.87 4.39
N GLY A 169 -2.18 -20.10 5.61
CA GLY A 169 -2.71 -21.12 6.52
C GLY A 169 -4.15 -20.86 6.92
N LEU A 170 -4.50 -19.61 7.25
CA LEU A 170 -5.88 -19.21 7.55
C LEU A 170 -6.79 -19.47 6.35
N SER A 171 -6.31 -19.13 5.16
CA SER A 171 -7.05 -19.33 3.92
C SER A 171 -7.28 -20.81 3.64
N ALA A 172 -6.27 -21.66 3.85
CA ALA A 172 -6.39 -23.13 3.71
C ALA A 172 -7.38 -23.76 4.69
N VAL A 173 -7.61 -23.14 5.85
CA VAL A 173 -8.62 -23.60 6.83
C VAL A 173 -10.03 -23.17 6.42
N VAL A 174 -10.17 -22.00 5.79
CA VAL A 174 -11.47 -21.43 5.42
C VAL A 174 -11.91 -21.87 4.01
N ASP A 175 -10.97 -22.23 3.14
CA ASP A 175 -11.22 -22.64 1.77
C ASP A 175 -10.76 -24.07 1.48
N GLU A 176 -11.74 -24.98 1.48
CA GLU A 176 -11.55 -26.41 1.18
C GLU A 176 -11.14 -26.67 -0.28
N GLU A 177 -11.25 -25.68 -1.17
CA GLU A 177 -10.89 -25.82 -2.60
C GLU A 177 -9.44 -25.39 -2.91
N LEU A 178 -8.69 -24.89 -1.91
CA LEU A 178 -7.28 -24.53 -2.10
C LEU A 178 -6.45 -25.78 -2.43
N GLY A 179 -6.01 -25.87 -3.68
CA GLY A 179 -5.22 -26.99 -4.18
C GLY A 179 -4.27 -26.60 -5.30
N THR A 180 -3.30 -27.46 -5.59
CA THR A 180 -2.26 -27.22 -6.60
C THR A 180 -2.66 -27.71 -7.99
N ARG A 181 -3.95 -28.04 -8.22
CA ARG A 181 -4.41 -28.74 -9.42
C ARG A 181 -4.34 -27.87 -10.68
N HIS A 182 -4.47 -26.55 -10.53
CA HIS A 182 -4.49 -25.60 -11.64
C HIS A 182 -3.15 -24.89 -11.87
N LEU A 183 -2.07 -25.33 -11.20
CA LEU A 183 -0.75 -24.74 -11.37
C LEU A 183 -0.27 -24.88 -12.82
N GLY A 184 0.08 -23.76 -13.43
CA GLY A 184 0.62 -23.72 -14.79
C GLY A 184 -0.45 -23.80 -15.89
N GLU A 185 -1.73 -23.63 -15.55
CA GLU A 185 -2.80 -23.40 -16.51
C GLU A 185 -2.76 -21.97 -17.08
N ASP A 186 -3.52 -21.73 -18.15
CA ASP A 186 -3.64 -20.41 -18.76
C ASP A 186 -4.17 -19.38 -17.75
N ALA A 187 -3.47 -18.25 -17.66
CA ALA A 187 -3.78 -17.17 -16.75
C ALA A 187 -4.89 -16.28 -17.32
N ASN A 188 -5.96 -16.08 -16.56
CA ASN A 188 -7.03 -15.16 -16.87
C ASN A 188 -6.70 -13.77 -16.31
N LEU A 189 -6.41 -12.83 -17.19
CA LEU A 189 -6.20 -11.43 -16.85
C LEU A 189 -7.32 -10.62 -17.46
N PHE A 190 -8.18 -10.06 -16.62
CA PHE A 190 -9.26 -9.17 -17.05
C PHE A 190 -10.17 -9.80 -18.13
N GLY A 191 -10.57 -11.06 -17.94
CA GLY A 191 -11.42 -11.80 -18.87
C GLY A 191 -10.69 -12.40 -20.07
N ARG A 192 -9.37 -12.19 -20.20
CA ARG A 192 -8.57 -12.69 -21.31
C ARG A 192 -7.59 -13.75 -20.84
N ARG A 193 -7.54 -14.87 -21.56
CA ARG A 193 -6.60 -15.95 -21.29
C ARG A 193 -5.23 -15.67 -21.93
N PHE A 194 -4.19 -15.88 -21.15
CA PHE A 194 -2.80 -15.76 -21.56
C PHE A 194 -2.08 -17.07 -21.24
N PRO A 195 -1.16 -17.52 -22.13
CA PRO A 195 -0.29 -18.63 -21.81
C PRO A 195 0.51 -18.36 -20.53
N PRO A 196 0.88 -19.38 -19.73
CA PRO A 196 1.55 -19.20 -18.45
C PRO A 196 2.80 -18.32 -18.51
N ALA A 197 3.58 -18.48 -19.59
CA ALA A 197 4.84 -17.76 -19.81
C ALA A 197 4.68 -16.24 -19.93
N SER A 198 3.50 -15.74 -20.32
CA SER A 198 3.20 -14.31 -20.40
C SER A 198 2.20 -13.85 -19.34
N GLY A 199 1.22 -14.68 -19.00
CA GLY A 199 0.17 -14.34 -18.05
C GLY A 199 0.67 -14.18 -16.61
N TYR A 200 1.54 -15.07 -16.12
CA TYR A 200 2.07 -14.97 -14.76
C TYR A 200 2.97 -13.74 -14.57
N PRO A 201 3.95 -13.45 -15.46
CA PRO A 201 4.72 -12.22 -15.36
C PRO A 201 3.87 -10.94 -15.50
N LEU A 202 2.84 -10.96 -16.34
CA LEU A 202 1.94 -9.81 -16.49
C LEU A 202 1.10 -9.61 -15.22
N ALA A 203 0.55 -10.67 -14.64
CA ALA A 203 -0.15 -10.64 -13.36
C ALA A 203 0.74 -10.08 -12.24
N ALA A 204 1.99 -10.57 -12.15
CA ALA A 204 2.96 -10.07 -11.20
C ALA A 204 3.28 -8.59 -11.43
N GLY A 205 3.41 -8.14 -12.68
CA GLY A 205 3.61 -6.72 -13.00
C GLY A 205 2.44 -5.85 -12.55
N VAL A 206 1.20 -6.29 -12.80
CA VAL A 206 -0.02 -5.62 -12.32
C VAL A 206 -0.06 -5.57 -10.79
N GLY A 207 0.18 -6.70 -10.13
CA GLY A 207 0.20 -6.80 -8.67
C GLY A 207 1.27 -5.89 -8.05
N ALA A 208 2.49 -5.90 -8.58
CA ALA A 208 3.57 -5.04 -8.09
C ALA A 208 3.21 -3.55 -8.22
N GLY A 209 2.59 -3.14 -9.32
CA GLY A 209 2.10 -1.77 -9.47
C GLY A 209 1.02 -1.43 -8.43
N LEU A 210 -0.02 -2.25 -8.35
CA LEU A 210 -1.14 -2.05 -7.42
C LEU A 210 -0.68 -1.99 -5.96
N PHE A 211 0.05 -3.01 -5.49
CA PHE A 211 0.43 -3.12 -4.09
C PHE A 211 1.47 -2.09 -3.67
N SER A 212 2.21 -1.51 -4.62
CA SER A 212 3.03 -0.31 -4.32
C SER A 212 2.16 0.88 -3.94
N HIS A 213 1.05 1.10 -4.65
CA HIS A 213 0.10 2.16 -4.29
C HIS A 213 -0.57 1.87 -2.95
N VAL A 214 -1.11 0.66 -2.77
CA VAL A 214 -1.80 0.22 -1.54
C VAL A 214 -0.91 0.41 -0.31
N ALA A 215 0.29 -0.19 -0.33
CA ALA A 215 1.21 -0.11 0.81
C ALA A 215 1.56 1.34 1.16
N ILE A 216 1.87 2.20 0.18
CA ILE A 216 2.24 3.59 0.45
C ILE A 216 1.04 4.39 0.98
N GLY A 217 -0.13 4.25 0.36
CA GLY A 217 -1.34 4.99 0.73
C GLY A 217 -1.84 4.62 2.12
N GLU A 218 -1.96 3.33 2.38
CA GLU A 218 -2.47 2.83 3.66
C GLU A 218 -1.50 3.07 4.80
N GLU A 219 -0.19 2.80 4.63
CA GLU A 219 0.76 3.02 5.71
C GLU A 219 0.88 4.51 6.04
N ALA A 220 0.85 5.40 5.04
CA ALA A 220 0.83 6.84 5.30
C ALA A 220 -0.41 7.26 6.12
N LEU A 221 -1.59 6.73 5.80
CA LEU A 221 -2.82 7.08 6.51
C LEU A 221 -2.88 6.45 7.92
N PHE A 222 -2.70 5.15 8.03
CA PHE A 222 -2.91 4.43 9.28
C PHE A 222 -1.72 4.53 10.24
N ARG A 223 -0.47 4.54 9.75
CA ARG A 223 0.72 4.61 10.60
C ARG A 223 1.17 6.06 10.72
N GLY A 224 1.34 6.72 9.57
CA GLY A 224 1.83 8.10 9.52
C GLY A 224 0.87 9.12 10.13
N VAL A 225 -0.42 9.04 9.83
CA VAL A 225 -1.42 10.00 10.36
C VAL A 225 -2.06 9.48 11.64
N LEU A 226 -2.77 8.36 11.58
CA LEU A 226 -3.62 7.90 12.66
C LEU A 226 -2.83 7.44 13.90
N LEU A 227 -1.90 6.49 13.73
CA LEU A 227 -1.08 5.99 14.83
C LEU A 227 -0.27 7.12 15.45
N SER A 228 0.43 7.94 14.65
CA SER A 228 1.21 9.06 15.17
C SER A 228 0.35 10.08 15.93
N HIS A 229 -0.84 10.41 15.43
CA HIS A 229 -1.77 11.28 16.16
C HIS A 229 -2.20 10.67 17.50
N MET A 230 -2.68 9.43 17.51
CA MET A 230 -3.11 8.77 18.74
C MET A 230 -1.94 8.55 19.72
N ALA A 231 -0.73 8.33 19.22
CA ALA A 231 0.47 8.19 20.05
C ALA A 231 0.86 9.50 20.74
N ARG A 232 0.63 10.66 20.10
CA ARG A 232 0.83 11.98 20.73
C ARG A 232 -0.23 12.24 21.81
N GLU A 233 -1.48 11.89 21.55
CA GLU A 233 -2.60 12.17 22.47
C GLU A 233 -2.66 11.22 23.67
N ALA A 234 -2.46 9.92 23.44
CA ALA A 234 -2.69 8.87 24.44
C ALA A 234 -1.43 8.04 24.78
N GLY A 235 -0.29 8.35 24.16
CA GLY A 235 0.97 7.64 24.32
C GLY A 235 1.18 6.50 23.31
N PRO A 236 2.44 6.06 23.09
CA PRO A 236 2.78 5.11 22.01
C PRO A 236 2.00 3.80 22.03
N THR A 237 1.81 3.20 23.21
CA THR A 237 1.11 1.91 23.36
C THR A 237 -0.38 2.03 23.04
N ALA A 238 -1.05 3.06 23.59
CA ALA A 238 -2.46 3.29 23.33
C ALA A 238 -2.70 3.68 21.86
N GLY A 239 -1.81 4.47 21.28
CA GLY A 239 -1.84 4.82 19.87
C GLY A 239 -1.72 3.60 18.96
N TRP A 240 -0.77 2.71 19.24
CA TRP A 240 -0.61 1.45 18.52
C TRP A 240 -1.85 0.55 18.62
N VAL A 241 -2.38 0.32 19.83
CA VAL A 241 -3.58 -0.53 20.00
C VAL A 241 -4.78 0.08 19.27
N GLY A 242 -5.02 1.38 19.46
CA GLY A 242 -6.14 2.10 18.85
C GLY A 242 -6.08 2.08 17.33
N SER A 243 -4.92 2.43 16.74
CA SER A 243 -4.76 2.46 15.29
C SER A 243 -4.89 1.07 14.66
N SER A 244 -4.43 0.01 15.35
CA SER A 244 -4.55 -1.37 14.86
C SER A 244 -5.99 -1.84 14.79
N VAL A 245 -6.81 -1.50 15.80
CA VAL A 245 -8.24 -1.81 15.81
C VAL A 245 -8.95 -1.05 14.69
N VAL A 246 -8.67 0.24 14.53
CA VAL A 246 -9.25 1.05 13.44
C VAL A 246 -8.86 0.50 12.07
N PHE A 247 -7.60 0.09 11.89
CA PHE A 247 -7.13 -0.55 10.66
C PHE A 247 -7.99 -1.77 10.31
N GLY A 248 -8.14 -2.73 11.23
CA GLY A 248 -8.99 -3.90 10.96
C GLY A 248 -10.46 -3.57 10.73
N VAL A 249 -11.03 -2.66 11.52
CA VAL A 249 -12.43 -2.22 11.33
C VAL A 249 -12.63 -1.54 9.98
N ALA A 250 -11.64 -0.79 9.49
CA ALA A 250 -11.70 -0.15 8.17
C ALA A 250 -11.80 -1.15 7.02
N HIS A 251 -11.39 -2.41 7.24
CA HIS A 251 -11.51 -3.49 6.27
C HIS A 251 -12.83 -4.28 6.37
N ALA A 252 -13.59 -4.13 7.46
CA ALA A 252 -14.89 -4.81 7.61
C ALA A 252 -15.87 -4.58 6.43
N PRO A 253 -15.94 -3.38 5.79
CA PRO A 253 -16.78 -3.16 4.61
C PRO A 253 -16.46 -4.07 3.42
N ASN A 254 -15.28 -4.67 3.32
CA ASN A 254 -14.95 -5.64 2.26
C ASN A 254 -15.87 -6.86 2.29
N ALA A 255 -16.50 -7.17 3.44
CA ALA A 255 -17.55 -8.18 3.53
C ALA A 255 -18.70 -7.94 2.54
N LEU A 256 -18.98 -6.67 2.20
CA LEU A 256 -20.05 -6.31 1.27
C LEU A 256 -19.74 -6.72 -0.18
N ALA A 257 -18.47 -6.97 -0.50
CA ALA A 257 -18.03 -7.46 -1.80
C ALA A 257 -17.98 -9.00 -1.88
N LEU A 258 -18.22 -9.71 -0.76
CA LEU A 258 -18.17 -11.16 -0.68
C LEU A 258 -19.55 -11.82 -0.85
N PRO A 259 -19.58 -13.07 -1.36
CA PRO A 259 -20.76 -13.93 -1.27
C PRO A 259 -21.30 -14.02 0.15
N HIS A 260 -22.63 -14.07 0.31
CA HIS A 260 -23.30 -14.00 1.62
C HIS A 260 -22.82 -15.03 2.65
N ASP A 261 -22.46 -16.23 2.18
CA ASP A 261 -21.93 -17.34 2.99
C ASP A 261 -20.48 -17.12 3.45
N GLU A 262 -19.73 -16.23 2.80
CA GLU A 262 -18.35 -15.89 3.14
C GLU A 262 -18.23 -14.65 4.04
N GLN A 263 -19.28 -13.83 4.14
CA GLN A 263 -19.26 -12.57 4.92
C GLN A 263 -18.99 -12.78 6.40
N LEU A 264 -19.69 -13.73 7.04
CA LEU A 264 -19.51 -13.98 8.48
C LEU A 264 -18.14 -14.59 8.79
N PRO A 265 -17.65 -15.62 8.07
CA PRO A 265 -16.27 -16.09 8.20
C PRO A 265 -15.24 -14.97 8.04
N TYR A 266 -15.44 -14.07 7.05
CA TYR A 266 -14.57 -12.91 6.84
C TYR A 266 -14.54 -11.99 8.05
N LEU A 267 -15.69 -11.59 8.57
CA LEU A 267 -15.78 -10.72 9.75
C LEU A 267 -15.23 -11.38 11.02
N ALA A 268 -15.41 -12.70 11.16
CA ALA A 268 -15.02 -13.44 12.35
C ALA A 268 -13.53 -13.84 12.38
N LEU A 269 -12.91 -14.05 11.21
CA LEU A 269 -11.54 -14.55 11.09
C LEU A 269 -10.64 -13.60 10.30
N GLY A 270 -11.14 -13.09 9.18
CA GLY A 270 -10.41 -12.17 8.30
C GLY A 270 -10.11 -10.83 8.96
N VAL A 271 -11.13 -10.13 9.45
CA VAL A 271 -10.96 -8.83 10.11
C VAL A 271 -10.02 -8.92 11.33
N PRO A 272 -10.17 -9.88 12.26
CA PRO A 272 -9.21 -10.04 13.36
C PRO A 272 -7.78 -10.35 12.89
N PHE A 273 -7.62 -11.16 11.84
CA PHE A 273 -6.30 -11.42 11.27
C PHE A 273 -5.68 -10.15 10.66
N ILE A 274 -6.48 -9.35 9.93
CA ILE A 274 -6.07 -8.04 9.39
C ILE A 274 -5.72 -7.07 10.53
N THR A 275 -6.44 -7.08 11.66
CA THR A 275 -6.07 -6.32 12.87
C THR A 275 -4.71 -6.75 13.40
N VAL A 276 -4.40 -8.05 13.44
CA VAL A 276 -3.10 -8.57 13.92
C VAL A 276 -1.97 -8.19 12.96
N LEU A 277 -2.18 -8.37 11.66
CA LEU A 277 -1.23 -7.89 10.64
C LEU A 277 -1.02 -6.37 10.78
N GLY A 278 -2.11 -5.63 10.95
CA GLY A 278 -2.08 -4.20 11.10
C GLY A 278 -1.31 -3.74 12.34
N SER A 279 -1.48 -4.49 13.43
CA SER A 279 -0.76 -4.35 14.67
C SER A 279 0.73 -4.62 14.52
N TYR A 280 1.11 -5.64 13.75
CA TYR A 280 2.51 -5.91 13.45
C TYR A 280 3.17 -4.77 12.67
N LEU A 281 2.50 -4.30 11.61
CA LEU A 281 2.95 -3.13 10.85
C LEU A 281 3.10 -1.89 11.76
N GLY A 282 2.16 -1.66 12.67
CA GLY A 282 2.23 -0.59 13.66
C GLY A 282 3.41 -0.72 14.64
N LEU A 283 3.78 -1.93 15.06
CA LEU A 283 4.98 -2.17 15.87
C LEU A 283 6.24 -1.90 15.08
N THR A 284 6.33 -2.40 13.84
CA THR A 284 7.51 -2.16 12.99
C THR A 284 7.70 -0.67 12.71
N TYR A 285 6.61 0.07 12.51
CA TYR A 285 6.67 1.53 12.43
C TYR A 285 7.32 2.15 13.68
N GLN A 286 6.93 1.73 14.89
CA GLN A 286 7.54 2.24 16.13
C GLN A 286 8.99 1.76 16.34
N TRP A 287 9.31 0.52 15.99
CA TRP A 287 10.66 -0.04 16.11
C TRP A 287 11.68 0.61 15.18
N HIS A 288 11.21 1.18 14.07
CA HIS A 288 12.02 1.91 13.09
C HIS A 288 11.84 3.41 13.20
N ASP A 289 11.71 3.91 14.44
CA ASP A 289 11.65 5.34 14.77
C ASP A 289 10.60 6.11 13.95
N TYR A 290 9.44 5.49 13.71
CA TYR A 290 8.33 6.08 12.96
C TYR A 290 8.68 6.42 11.50
N SER A 291 9.61 5.66 10.89
CA SER A 291 9.77 5.61 9.44
C SER A 291 8.73 4.67 8.81
N LEU A 292 8.12 5.12 7.72
CA LEU A 292 7.15 4.33 6.94
C LEU A 292 7.82 3.26 6.08
N ALA A 293 9.14 3.31 5.88
CA ALA A 293 9.83 2.41 4.95
C ALA A 293 9.68 0.92 5.31
N ALA A 294 9.86 0.57 6.59
CA ALA A 294 9.71 -0.81 7.06
C ALA A 294 8.28 -1.36 6.91
N PRO A 295 7.24 -0.70 7.44
CA PRO A 295 5.87 -1.20 7.26
C PRO A 295 5.43 -1.20 5.80
N VAL A 296 5.83 -0.22 4.97
CA VAL A 296 5.55 -0.23 3.52
C VAL A 296 6.18 -1.45 2.84
N ALA A 297 7.42 -1.79 3.17
CA ALA A 297 8.10 -2.97 2.63
C ALA A 297 7.37 -4.27 2.99
N ILE A 298 6.95 -4.41 4.26
CA ILE A 298 6.23 -5.60 4.74
C ILE A 298 4.87 -5.69 4.04
N HIS A 299 4.09 -4.60 4.03
CA HIS A 299 2.76 -4.54 3.43
C HIS A 299 2.82 -4.90 1.93
N PHE A 300 3.72 -4.26 1.18
CA PHE A 300 3.93 -4.55 -0.24
C PHE A 300 4.20 -6.03 -0.50
N TRP A 301 5.20 -6.60 0.18
CA TRP A 301 5.59 -7.98 -0.10
C TRP A 301 4.57 -8.99 0.41
N TYR A 302 3.93 -8.71 1.54
CA TYR A 302 2.86 -9.54 2.06
C TYR A 302 1.72 -9.66 1.02
N ASP A 303 1.18 -8.54 0.54
CA ASP A 303 0.10 -8.54 -0.45
C ASP A 303 0.54 -9.16 -1.78
N PHE A 304 1.73 -8.75 -2.27
CA PHE A 304 2.26 -9.24 -3.53
C PHE A 304 2.46 -10.76 -3.51
N LEU A 305 3.10 -11.30 -2.47
CA LEU A 305 3.37 -12.74 -2.38
C LEU A 305 2.09 -13.53 -2.13
N LEU A 306 1.17 -12.99 -1.34
CA LEU A 306 -0.10 -13.64 -1.06
C LEU A 306 -0.96 -13.71 -2.33
N SER A 307 -1.15 -12.58 -3.02
CA SER A 307 -1.85 -12.52 -4.31
C SER A 307 -1.17 -13.40 -5.35
N ALA A 308 0.16 -13.35 -5.49
CA ALA A 308 0.90 -14.19 -6.43
C ALA A 308 0.74 -15.69 -6.12
N THR A 309 0.70 -16.06 -4.84
CA THR A 309 0.48 -17.45 -4.41
C THR A 309 -0.91 -17.92 -4.80
N PHE A 310 -1.95 -17.16 -4.47
CA PHE A 310 -3.32 -17.57 -4.78
C PHE A 310 -3.64 -17.54 -6.27
N PHE A 311 -3.13 -16.54 -6.99
CA PHE A 311 -3.24 -16.51 -8.45
C PHE A 311 -2.49 -17.69 -9.09
N ALA A 312 -1.36 -18.11 -8.55
CA ALA A 312 -0.67 -19.28 -9.07
C ALA A 312 -1.48 -20.58 -8.86
N LEU A 313 -2.18 -20.69 -7.71
CA LEU A 313 -3.01 -21.84 -7.36
C LEU A 313 -4.33 -21.92 -8.14
N ASP A 314 -4.91 -20.78 -8.52
CA ASP A 314 -6.10 -20.68 -9.36
C ASP A 314 -5.95 -19.53 -10.39
N PRO A 315 -5.19 -19.76 -11.48
CA PRO A 315 -4.93 -18.73 -12.50
C PRO A 315 -6.16 -18.46 -13.37
N ALA A 316 -7.23 -19.25 -13.26
CA ALA A 316 -8.48 -19.04 -13.99
C ALA A 316 -9.31 -17.88 -13.39
N ARG A 317 -9.09 -17.55 -12.12
CA ARG A 317 -9.59 -16.33 -11.48
C ARG A 317 -8.61 -15.18 -11.74
N SER A 318 -9.14 -13.97 -11.95
CA SER A 318 -8.31 -12.77 -12.12
C SER A 318 -7.33 -12.65 -10.95
N PRO A 319 -6.09 -12.13 -11.11
CA PRO A 319 -5.10 -12.00 -10.03
C PRO A 319 -5.57 -11.12 -8.85
N LEU A 320 -6.65 -10.36 -9.08
CA LEU A 320 -7.31 -9.51 -8.10
C LEU A 320 -8.71 -10.02 -7.71
N ALA A 321 -9.21 -11.01 -8.46
CA ALA A 321 -10.31 -11.88 -8.05
C ALA A 321 -9.79 -13.20 -7.46
N ALA A 322 -8.46 -13.31 -7.22
CA ALA A 322 -7.89 -14.18 -6.21
C ALA A 322 -8.32 -13.62 -4.85
N SER A 323 -9.64 -13.62 -4.67
CA SER A 323 -10.31 -13.49 -3.40
C SER A 323 -9.82 -14.69 -2.62
N VAL A 324 -8.74 -14.46 -1.89
CA VAL A 324 -8.66 -15.01 -0.55
C VAL A 324 -10.05 -14.75 0.04
N ARG A 325 -10.71 -15.77 0.61
CA ARG A 325 -11.94 -15.56 1.42
C ARG A 325 -11.72 -14.54 2.57
N VAL A 326 -10.49 -14.07 2.71
CA VAL A 326 -10.05 -12.87 3.42
C VAL A 326 -9.57 -11.78 2.44
N PRO A 327 -10.47 -11.04 1.76
CA PRO A 327 -10.07 -9.85 1.00
C PRO A 327 -9.46 -8.80 1.94
N PHE A 328 -8.27 -8.32 1.58
CA PHE A 328 -7.68 -7.08 2.08
C PHE A 328 -8.31 -5.90 1.33
#